data_AF-A0A928DXB7-F1
#
_entry.id   AF-A0A928DXB7-F1
#
_cell.length_a   1.000
_cell.length_b   1.000
_cell.length_c   1.000
_cell.angle_alpha   90.00
_cell.angle_beta   90.00
_cell.angle_gamma   90.00
#
_symmetry.space_group_name_H-M   'P 1'
#
loop_
_entity.id
_entity.type
_entity.pdbx_description
1 polymer ?
#
loop_
_entity_poly.entity_id
_entity_poly.type
_entity_poly.pdbx_seq_one_letter_code
_entity_poly.pdbx_strand_id
1 'polypeptide(L)'
;MDELIEEAQILPGEYDNISRCRFLVPTYWDIGEVYARLIQDVCGKKDKIETLMEVYASWLSDDIQNFNSDLYFQPRDYLRECWREQRIL
;
A
#
# COMPACT_ATOMS: atom_id res chain seq x y z
N MET A 1 -13.92 7.53 25.09
CA MET A 1 -12.79 7.52 24.13
C MET A 1 -11.78 8.56 24.55
N ASP A 2 -12.20 9.81 24.81
CA ASP A 2 -11.33 10.87 25.35
C ASP A 2 -10.74 10.56 26.73
N GLU A 3 -11.50 9.97 27.66
CA GLU A 3 -11.00 9.57 28.99
C GLU A 3 -9.83 8.57 28.94
N LEU A 4 -9.83 7.67 27.93
CA LEU A 4 -8.78 6.66 27.77
C LEU A 4 -7.47 7.26 27.22
N ILE A 5 -7.59 8.36 26.46
CA ILE A 5 -6.47 9.09 25.87
C ILE A 5 -5.78 9.96 26.93
N GLU A 6 -6.58 10.61 27.80
CA GLU A 6 -6.08 11.38 28.93
C GLU A 6 -5.36 10.51 29.97
N GLU A 7 -5.93 9.36 30.33
CA GLU A 7 -5.35 8.44 31.32
C GLU A 7 -4.04 7.81 30.82
N ALA A 8 -3.91 7.58 29.51
CA ALA A 8 -2.72 7.00 28.89
C ALA A 8 -1.64 8.04 28.51
N GLN A 9 -1.83 9.33 28.78
CA GLN A 9 -0.94 10.43 28.40
C GLN A 9 -0.53 10.41 26.92
N ILE A 10 -1.43 9.95 26.04
CA ILE A 10 -1.14 9.86 24.62
C ILE A 10 -1.21 11.28 24.05
N LEU A 11 -0.04 11.81 23.65
CA LEU A 11 0.02 13.11 22.99
C LEU A 11 -0.79 13.08 21.69
N PRO A 12 -1.61 14.11 21.40
CA PRO A 12 -2.27 14.22 20.11
C PRO A 12 -1.21 14.32 19.02
N GLY A 13 -1.06 13.27 18.23
CA GLY A 13 -0.13 13.25 17.10
C GLY A 13 -0.72 14.00 15.91
N GLU A 14 0.14 14.69 15.15
CA GLU A 14 -0.20 15.21 13.83
C GLU A 14 -0.24 14.06 12.80
N TYR A 15 -1.22 13.17 12.93
CA TYR A 15 -1.47 12.09 11.98
C TYR A 15 -2.42 12.58 10.87
N ASP A 16 -2.05 13.65 10.17
CA ASP A 16 -2.74 14.07 8.95
C ASP A 16 -1.82 13.91 7.75
N ASN A 17 -1.55 12.66 7.40
CA ASN A 17 -0.80 12.30 6.20
C ASN A 17 -1.61 12.55 4.92
N ILE A 18 -2.94 12.62 5.01
CA ILE A 18 -3.84 12.82 3.87
C ILE A 18 -3.76 14.27 3.38
N SER A 19 -3.86 15.27 4.27
CA SER A 19 -3.77 16.68 3.86
C SER A 19 -2.36 17.11 3.45
N ARG A 20 -1.34 16.30 3.79
CA ARG A 20 0.06 16.48 3.37
C ARG A 20 0.40 15.83 2.03
N CYS A 21 -0.53 15.08 1.42
CA CYS A 21 -0.28 14.43 0.14
C CYS A 21 -0.26 15.44 -1.01
N ARG A 22 0.74 15.31 -1.91
CA ARG A 22 0.82 16.12 -3.15
C ARG A 22 -0.25 15.74 -4.19
N PHE A 23 -0.75 14.51 -4.11
CA PHE A 23 -1.72 13.94 -5.05
C PHE A 23 -3.03 13.61 -4.34
N LEU A 24 -4.10 13.43 -5.11
CA LEU A 24 -5.38 12.95 -4.58
C LEU A 24 -5.17 11.58 -3.94
N VAL A 25 -5.46 11.46 -2.65
CA VAL A 25 -5.33 10.19 -1.94
C VAL A 25 -6.43 9.24 -2.44
N PRO A 26 -6.07 8.05 -2.92
CA PRO A 26 -7.03 7.06 -3.39
C PRO A 26 -7.91 6.53 -2.25
N THR A 27 -9.11 6.08 -2.59
CA THR A 27 -9.97 5.43 -1.60
C THR A 27 -9.46 4.04 -1.28
N TYR A 28 -9.94 3.46 -0.16
CA TYR A 28 -9.61 2.08 0.19
C TYR A 28 -10.00 1.06 -0.90
N TRP A 29 -11.07 1.35 -1.66
CA TRP A 29 -11.48 0.53 -2.80
C TRP A 29 -10.46 0.57 -3.93
N ASP A 30 -9.97 1.78 -4.27
CA ASP A 30 -9.03 1.96 -5.37
C ASP A 30 -7.69 1.25 -5.07
N ILE A 31 -7.20 1.37 -3.84
CA ILE A 31 -5.99 0.68 -3.38
C ILE A 31 -6.21 -0.84 -3.41
N GLY A 32 -7.35 -1.31 -2.90
CA GLY A 32 -7.69 -2.74 -2.89
C GLY A 32 -7.71 -3.34 -4.31
N GLU A 33 -8.15 -2.56 -5.30
CA GLU A 33 -8.16 -2.99 -6.69
C GLU A 33 -6.74 -3.17 -7.27
N VAL A 34 -5.80 -2.28 -6.93
CA VAL A 34 -4.39 -2.40 -7.32
C VAL A 34 -3.76 -3.67 -6.74
N TYR A 35 -3.93 -3.91 -5.44
CA TYR A 35 -3.42 -5.11 -4.79
C TYR A 35 -4.04 -6.38 -5.38
N ALA A 36 -5.36 -6.40 -5.61
CA ALA A 36 -6.04 -7.55 -6.19
C ALA A 36 -5.47 -7.90 -7.57
N ARG A 37 -5.26 -6.90 -8.44
CA ARG A 37 -4.69 -7.07 -9.78
C ARG A 37 -3.24 -7.56 -9.75
N LEU A 38 -2.43 -7.00 -8.85
CA LEU A 38 -1.03 -7.38 -8.66
C LEU A 38 -0.93 -8.83 -8.17
N ILE A 39 -1.67 -9.19 -7.11
CA ILE A 39 -1.70 -10.55 -6.57
C ILE A 39 -2.14 -11.55 -7.64
N GLN A 40 -3.17 -11.23 -8.44
CA GLN A 40 -3.60 -12.08 -9.55
C GLN A 40 -2.49 -12.33 -10.59
N ASP A 41 -1.65 -11.32 -10.85
CA ASP A 41 -0.55 -11.45 -11.80
C ASP A 41 0.63 -12.26 -11.26
N VAL A 42 0.95 -12.09 -9.97
CA VAL A 42 2.13 -12.71 -9.37
C VAL A 42 1.84 -14.11 -8.80
N CYS A 43 0.57 -14.43 -8.50
CA CYS A 43 0.16 -15.70 -7.90
C CYS A 43 0.49 -16.89 -8.81
N GLY A 44 0.22 -16.80 -10.11
CA GLY A 44 0.50 -17.89 -11.05
C GLY A 44 -0.12 -19.23 -10.61
N LYS A 45 0.73 -20.17 -10.17
CA LYS A 45 0.33 -21.50 -9.61
C LYS A 45 0.49 -21.62 -8.09
N LYS A 46 1.01 -20.59 -7.42
CA LYS A 46 1.18 -20.58 -5.95
C LYS A 46 -0.16 -20.53 -5.24
N ASP A 47 -0.15 -20.82 -3.94
CA ASP A 47 -1.30 -20.57 -3.09
C ASP A 47 -1.61 -19.07 -3.02
N LYS A 48 -2.90 -18.72 -3.06
CA LYS A 48 -3.36 -17.33 -3.07
C LYS A 48 -3.08 -16.62 -1.75
N ILE A 49 -3.23 -17.32 -0.62
CA ILE A 49 -3.01 -16.75 0.70
C ILE A 49 -1.52 -16.50 0.91
N GLU A 50 -0.68 -17.45 0.53
CA GLU A 50 0.78 -17.26 0.58
C GLU A 50 1.22 -16.07 -0.28
N THR A 51 0.73 -15.98 -1.52
CA THR A 51 1.04 -14.85 -2.42
C THR A 51 0.57 -13.52 -1.84
N LEU A 52 -0.64 -13.49 -1.25
CA LEU A 52 -1.17 -12.28 -0.62
C LEU A 52 -0.26 -11.83 0.53
N MET A 53 0.15 -12.75 1.40
CA MET A 53 1.07 -12.46 2.51
C MET A 53 2.43 -11.96 2.00
N GLU A 54 2.99 -12.59 0.96
CA GLU A 54 4.24 -12.15 0.32
C GLU A 54 4.12 -10.70 -0.19
N VAL A 55 3.03 -10.38 -0.90
CA VAL A 55 2.82 -9.04 -1.48
C VAL A 55 2.72 -7.98 -0.40
N TYR A 56 1.90 -8.20 0.62
CA TYR A 56 1.72 -7.23 1.70
C TYR A 56 2.97 -7.03 2.57
N ALA A 57 3.83 -8.06 2.68
CA ALA A 57 5.08 -7.99 3.43
C ALA A 57 6.27 -7.43 2.63
N SER A 58 6.05 -7.04 1.38
CA SER A 58 7.12 -6.58 0.49
C SER A 58 7.39 -5.08 0.58
N TRP A 59 8.58 -4.67 0.13
CA TRP A 59 8.91 -3.25 -0.06
C TRP A 59 7.95 -2.54 -1.04
N LEU A 60 7.44 -3.28 -2.03
CA LEU A 60 6.53 -2.73 -3.04
C LEU A 60 5.20 -2.28 -2.41
N SER A 61 4.75 -2.98 -1.37
CA SER A 61 3.57 -2.62 -0.59
C SER A 61 3.73 -1.26 0.08
N ASP A 62 4.90 -1.02 0.69
CA ASP A 62 5.22 0.24 1.35
C ASP A 62 5.27 1.41 0.35
N ASP A 63 5.87 1.20 -0.83
CA ASP A 63 5.94 2.22 -1.86
C ASP A 63 4.59 2.48 -2.57
N ILE A 64 3.73 1.46 -2.75
CA ILE A 64 2.36 1.65 -3.25
C ILE A 64 1.53 2.47 -2.25
N GLN A 65 1.75 2.27 -0.96
CA GLN A 65 1.07 3.02 0.11
C GLN A 65 1.65 4.43 0.31
N ASN A 66 2.79 4.73 -0.30
CA ASN A 66 3.33 6.08 -0.33
C ASN A 66 2.62 6.92 -1.40
N PHE A 67 1.51 7.55 -1.05
CA PHE A 67 0.73 8.41 -1.98
C PHE A 67 1.43 9.71 -2.40
N ASN A 68 2.64 9.97 -1.90
CA ASN A 68 3.51 11.02 -2.41
C ASN A 68 4.43 10.53 -3.53
N SER A 69 4.47 9.22 -3.77
CA SER A 69 5.13 8.57 -4.90
C SER A 69 4.15 8.45 -6.07
N ASP A 70 4.70 8.38 -7.28
CA ASP A 70 3.93 8.13 -8.49
C ASP A 70 3.57 6.64 -8.65
N LEU A 71 4.13 5.76 -7.82
CA LEU A 71 4.05 4.31 -8.00
C LEU A 71 2.61 3.77 -8.00
N TYR A 72 1.75 4.28 -7.13
CA TYR A 72 0.32 3.91 -7.12
C TYR A 72 -0.37 4.15 -8.47
N PHE A 73 0.04 5.19 -9.20
CA PHE A 73 -0.54 5.56 -10.49
C PHE A 73 0.05 4.78 -11.67
N GLN A 74 1.05 3.92 -11.43
CA GLN A 74 1.73 3.19 -12.48
C GLN A 74 0.85 2.04 -13.02
N PRO A 75 1.00 1.68 -14.32
CA PRO A 75 0.26 0.59 -14.91
C PRO A 75 0.51 -0.76 -14.22
N ARG A 76 -0.50 -1.63 -14.28
CA ARG A 76 -0.45 -3.01 -13.75
C ARG A 76 0.82 -3.78 -14.15
N ASP A 77 1.16 -3.74 -15.44
CA ASP A 77 2.32 -4.48 -15.95
C ASP A 77 3.64 -3.92 -15.41
N TYR A 78 3.72 -2.61 -15.19
CA TYR A 78 4.88 -1.99 -14.57
C TYR A 78 5.07 -2.48 -13.13
N LEU A 79 4.00 -2.47 -12.32
CA LEU A 79 4.05 -2.97 -10.94
C LEU A 79 4.44 -4.45 -10.87
N ARG A 80 3.96 -5.26 -11.82
CA ARG A 80 4.33 -6.67 -11.95
C ARG A 80 5.82 -6.84 -12.26
N GLU A 81 6.36 -6.07 -13.20
CA GLU A 81 7.79 -6.18 -13.53
C GLU A 81 8.68 -5.66 -12.40
N CYS A 82 8.30 -4.57 -11.71
CA CYS A 82 8.97 -4.11 -10.50
C CYS A 82 8.98 -5.18 -9.40
N TRP A 83 7.87 -5.90 -9.23
CA TRP A 83 7.79 -7.06 -8.34
C TRP A 83 8.76 -8.17 -8.75
N ARG A 84 8.85 -8.50 -10.05
CA ARG A 84 9.72 -9.59 -10.52
C ARG A 84 11.20 -9.25 -10.41
N GLU A 85 11.56 -8.01 -10.73
CA GLU A 85 12.93 -7.51 -10.71
C GLU A 85 13.38 -7.05 -9.31
N GLN A 86 12.45 -7.00 -8.34
CA GLN A 86 12.69 -6.57 -6.96
C GLN A 86 13.31 -5.17 -6.85
N ARG A 87 12.95 -4.28 -7.78
CA ARG A 87 13.36 -2.87 -7.81
C ARG A 87 12.39 -2.05 -8.66
N ILE A 88 12.38 -0.73 -8.46
CA ILE A 88 11.74 0.21 -9.39
C ILE A 88 12.57 0.27 -10.68
N LEU A 89 11.89 0.29 -11.84
CA LEU A 89 12.51 0.25 -13.17
C LEU A 89 12.82 1.64 -13.75
#